data_AF-A0A7Y5R064-F1
#
_entry.id   AF-A0A7Y5R064-F1
#
_cell.length_a   1.000
_cell.length_b   1.000
_cell.length_c   1.000
_cell.angle_alpha   90.00
_cell.angle_beta   90.00
_cell.angle_gamma   90.00
#
_symmetry.space_group_name_H-M   'P 1'
#
loop_
_entity.id
_entity.type
_entity.pdbx_description
1 polymer ?
#
loop_
_entity_poly.entity_id
_entity_poly.type
_entity_poly.pdbx_seq_one_letter_code
_entity_poly.pdbx_strand_id
1 'polypeptide(L)' 'MLHKVNLREKFASFSDRWSPKIAGELNGQEVRLAKMLGPFDWHHHEHEDELFL' A
#
# COMPACT_ATOMS: atom_id res chain seq x y z
N MET A 1 -20.12 9.00 7.50
CA MET A 1 -19.80 7.76 8.23
C MET A 1 -18.36 7.40 7.93
N LEU A 2 -17.56 7.05 8.95
CA LEU A 2 -16.21 6.52 8.71
C LEU A 2 -16.34 5.10 8.15
N HIS A 3 -15.90 4.87 6.92
CA HIS A 3 -15.86 3.54 6.34
C HIS A 3 -14.57 2.85 6.77
N LYS A 4 -14.69 1.76 7.55
CA LYS A 4 -13.55 0.94 7.93
C LYS A 4 -13.02 0.20 6.70
N VAL A 5 -11.70 0.17 6.55
CA VAL A 5 -11.04 -0.62 5.51
C VAL A 5 -10.65 -1.97 6.11
N ASN A 6 -11.25 -3.05 5.60
CA ASN A 6 -10.82 -4.41 5.92
C ASN A 6 -9.66 -4.82 5.00
N LEU A 7 -8.45 -4.90 5.57
CA LEU A 7 -7.25 -5.22 4.79
C LEU A 7 -7.35 -6.59 4.10
N ARG A 8 -7.92 -7.60 4.76
CA ARG A 8 -8.06 -8.95 4.19
C ARG A 8 -8.93 -8.93 2.94
N GLU A 9 -10.08 -8.25 3.01
CA GLU A 9 -11.00 -8.13 1.88
C GLU A 9 -10.37 -7.34 0.73
N LYS A 10 -9.66 -6.25 1.03
CA LYS A 10 -8.96 -5.46 0.00
C LYS A 10 -7.82 -6.23 -0.65
N PHE A 11 -7.01 -6.98 0.09
CA PHE A 11 -5.98 -7.84 -0.51
C PHE A 11 -6.58 -8.96 -1.36
N ALA A 12 -7.80 -9.41 -1.07
CA ALA A 12 -8.51 -10.40 -1.88
C ALA A 12 -9.06 -9.82 -3.18
N SER A 13 -9.27 -8.49 -3.28
CA SER A 13 -9.90 -7.86 -4.44
C SER A 13 -8.97 -7.63 -5.63
N PHE A 14 -7.68 -7.92 -5.51
CA PHE A 14 -6.69 -7.78 -6.59
C PHE A 14 -5.66 -8.92 -6.56
N SER A 15 -4.96 -9.18 -7.66
CA SER A 15 -4.00 -10.30 -7.77
C SER A 15 -2.68 -9.93 -8.43
N ASP A 16 -2.61 -8.76 -9.05
CA ASP A 16 -1.43 -8.18 -9.63
C ASP A 16 -0.35 -7.92 -8.57
N ARG A 17 0.90 -8.14 -8.97
CA ARG A 17 2.10 -7.97 -8.15
C ARG A 17 2.78 -6.67 -8.54
N TRP A 18 3.50 -6.07 -7.59
CA TRP A 18 4.27 -4.83 -7.80
C TRP A 18 3.42 -3.64 -8.29
N SER A 19 2.11 -3.65 -8.01
CA SER A 19 1.19 -2.56 -8.32
C SER A 19 0.47 -2.11 -7.05
N PRO A 20 1.01 -1.11 -6.33
CA PRO A 20 0.38 -0.57 -5.13
C PRO A 20 -1.02 -0.02 -5.41
N LYS A 21 -1.97 -0.31 -4.54
CA LYS A 21 -3.35 0.24 -4.57
C LYS A 21 -3.57 1.10 -3.34
N ILE A 22 -4.13 2.30 -3.52
CA ILE A 22 -4.51 3.17 -2.40
C ILE A 22 -5.73 2.55 -1.70
N ALA A 23 -5.57 2.23 -0.42
CA ALA A 23 -6.64 1.70 0.44
C ALA A 23 -7.34 2.80 1.23
N GLY A 24 -6.66 3.94 1.44
CA GLY A 24 -7.22 5.12 2.08
C GLY A 24 -6.19 6.21 2.27
N GLU A 25 -6.66 7.35 2.76
CA GLU A 25 -5.86 8.53 3.05
C GLU A 25 -6.11 8.96 4.50
N LEU A 26 -5.06 9.42 5.17
CA LEU A 26 -5.11 9.91 6.55
C LEU A 26 -4.04 10.99 6.72
N ASN A 27 -4.42 12.18 7.18
CA ASN A 27 -3.48 13.26 7.52
C ASN A 27 -2.48 13.62 6.39
N GLY A 28 -2.90 13.47 5.13
CA GLY A 28 -2.05 13.72 3.96
C GLY A 28 -1.13 12.57 3.57
N GLN A 29 -1.16 11.44 4.28
CA GLN A 29 -0.51 10.19 3.89
C GLN A 29 -1.49 9.25 3.19
N GLU A 30 -0.96 8.42 2.29
CA GLU A 30 -1.68 7.32 1.68
C GLU A 30 -1.34 6.01 2.40
N VAL A 31 -2.34 5.18 2.63
CA VAL A 31 -2.15 3.76 2.99
C VAL A 31 -2.25 2.95 1.72
N ARG A 32 -1.15 2.32 1.32
CA ARG A 32 -1.08 1.51 0.09
C ARG A 32 -1.02 0.01 0.41
N LEU A 33 -1.66 -0.79 -0.44
CA LEU A 33 -1.60 -2.25 -0.40
C LEU A 33 -0.88 -2.75 -1.65
N ALA A 34 0.17 -3.53 -1.48
CA ALA A 34 0.92 -4.12 -2.58
C ALA A 34 1.15 -5.61 -2.33
N LYS A 35 1.11 -6.41 -3.40
CA LYS A 35 1.59 -7.80 -3.38
C LYS A 35 2.99 -7.83 -3.98
N MET A 36 3.97 -8.27 -3.22
CA MET A 36 5.37 -8.36 -3.67
C MET A 36 5.71 -9.79 -4.08
N LEU A 37 6.67 -9.96 -4.99
CA LEU A 37 7.22 -11.28 -5.33
C LEU A 37 8.66 -11.16 -5.82
N GLY A 38 9.57 -11.73 -5.04
CA GLY A 38 10.99 -11.71 -5.38
C GLY A 38 11.63 -10.35 -5.06
N PRO A 39 12.78 -10.04 -5.68
CA PRO A 39 13.51 -8.81 -5.41
C PRO A 39 12.77 -7.59 -5.95
N PHE A 40 13.01 -6.45 -5.31
CA PHE A 40 12.65 -5.13 -5.81
C PHE A 40 13.94 -4.33 -6.04
N ASP A 41 13.87 -3.36 -6.96
CA ASP A 41 15.01 -2.51 -7.25
C ASP A 41 15.29 -1.58 -6.07
N TRP A 42 16.58 -1.33 -5.84
CA TRP A 42 17.02 -0.32 -4.87
C TRP A 42 16.51 1.06 -5.31
N HIS A 43 15.85 1.76 -4.40
CA HIS A 43 15.30 3.09 -4.62
C HIS A 43 15.36 3.90 -3.33
N HIS A 44 15.16 5.21 -3.46
CA HIS A 44 15.23 6.17 -2.37
C HIS A 44 14.11 7.20 -2.51
N HIS A 45 13.52 7.58 -1.38
CA HIS A 45 12.57 8.68 -1.25
C HIS A 45 13.29 9.86 -0.60
N GLU A 46 13.44 10.97 -1.35
CA GLU A 46 14.21 12.15 -0.92
C GLU A 46 13.56 12.92 0.23
N HIS A 47 12.24 12.84 0.36
CA HIS A 47 11.44 13.78 1.17
C HIS A 47 10.50 13.10 2.16
N GLU A 48 10.43 11.79 2.17
CA GLU A 48 9.47 11.04 2.98
C GLU A 48 10.09 9.75 3.50
N ASP A 49 9.76 9.43 4.75
CA ASP A 49 9.95 8.10 5.28
C ASP A 49 8.76 7.23 4.82
N GLU A 50 9.01 5.95 4.56
CA GLU A 50 7.96 4.98 4.25
C GLU A 50 7.87 3.93 5.37
N LEU A 51 6.65 3.71 5.87
CA LEU A 51 6.37 2.68 6.87
C LEU A 51 5.86 1.42 6.19
N PHE A 52 6.44 0.27 6.56
CA PHE A 52 6.01 -1.06 6.13
C PHE A 52 5.42 -1.86 7.31
N LEU A 53 4.32 -2.59 7.06
CA LEU A 53 3.59 -3.45 8.02
C LEU A 53 3.37 -4.85 7.44
#